data_AF-A0A7C4PS85-F1
#
_entry.id   AF-A0A7C4PS85-F1
#
_cell.length_a   1.000
_cell.length_b   1.000
_cell.length_c   1.000
_cell.angle_alpha   90.00
_cell.angle_beta   90.00
_cell.angle_gamma   90.00
#
_symmetry.space_group_name_H-M   'P 1'
#
loop_
_entity.id
_entity.type
_entity.pdbx_description
1 polymer ?
#
loop_
_entity_poly.entity_id
_entity_poly.type
_entity_poly.pdbx_seq_one_letter_code
_entity_poly.pdbx_strand_id
1 'polypeptide(L)'
;MEFLRKHYEKVIFSAVLVGLAVVVAYMLFRIEDERKFLEDKRAGIQAKKRAYTPLNLSAYEAALTRAKQPTKLTMSGPHNVLNPVLWQERPDGTRIKVVTGTEVGPGAAVVANITPLRTIISLEGISGTSYHVGIVREASRIPAERKMVKRYISTNSPKTDFFALKEVKGPADNPEALVLELSERLSETQETVTIAKDRPFIRNDAYTADLKYDVEGLTFNRLRDGDTVSFGGEDYSVEIKADAVILSAKSSTKRTILKYGKSN
;
A
#
# COMPACT_ATOMS: atom_id res chain seq x y z
N MET A 1 -40.07 107.26 -73.70
CA MET A 1 -39.17 106.25 -74.28
C MET A 1 -37.67 106.50 -74.04
N GLU A 2 -37.21 107.68 -73.59
CA GLU A 2 -35.77 107.90 -73.31
C GLU A 2 -35.27 107.28 -71.99
N PHE A 3 -36.11 107.25 -70.95
CA PHE A 3 -35.71 106.81 -69.61
C PHE A 3 -35.34 105.31 -69.57
N LEU A 4 -36.10 104.48 -70.30
CA LEU A 4 -35.84 103.05 -70.48
C LEU A 4 -34.56 102.78 -71.28
N ARG A 5 -34.13 103.70 -72.16
CA ARG A 5 -32.93 103.53 -73.00
C ARG A 5 -31.64 103.92 -72.27
N LYS A 6 -31.69 104.90 -71.37
CA LYS A 6 -30.56 105.33 -70.52
C LYS A 6 -30.35 104.48 -69.25
N HIS A 7 -31.38 103.75 -68.80
CA HIS A 7 -31.34 102.95 -67.57
C HIS A 7 -31.68 101.46 -67.77
N TYR A 8 -31.65 100.97 -69.02
CA TYR A 8 -31.95 99.58 -69.38
C TYR A 8 -31.14 98.56 -68.55
N GLU A 9 -29.85 98.83 -68.36
CA GLU A 9 -28.96 98.00 -67.56
C GLU A 9 -29.45 97.85 -66.12
N LYS A 10 -29.89 98.95 -65.48
CA LYS A 10 -30.43 98.92 -64.10
C LYS A 10 -31.74 98.13 -64.01
N VAL A 11 -32.59 98.21 -65.03
CA VAL A 11 -33.86 97.46 -65.07
C VAL A 11 -33.59 95.96 -65.17
N ILE A 12 -32.70 95.53 -66.08
CA ILE A 12 -32.28 94.12 -66.17
C ILE A 12 -31.65 93.66 -64.86
N PHE A 13 -30.73 94.47 -64.31
CA PHE A 13 -30.05 94.10 -63.07
C PHE A 13 -31.04 93.91 -61.92
N SER A 14 -32.06 94.78 -61.82
CA SER A 14 -33.12 94.61 -60.81
C SER A 14 -33.95 93.34 -61.04
N ALA A 15 -34.27 93.00 -62.29
CA ALA A 15 -35.04 91.80 -62.61
C ALA A 15 -34.25 90.53 -62.29
N VAL A 16 -32.95 90.50 -62.60
CA VAL A 16 -32.03 89.41 -62.23
C VAL A 16 -31.94 89.28 -60.71
N LEU A 17 -31.82 90.40 -59.99
CA LEU A 17 -31.70 90.40 -58.53
C LEU A 17 -32.97 89.90 -57.85
N VAL A 18 -34.16 90.27 -58.36
CA VAL A 18 -35.44 89.73 -57.91
C VAL A 18 -35.55 88.24 -58.23
N GLY A 19 -35.14 87.80 -59.42
CA GLY A 19 -35.12 86.38 -59.77
C GLY A 19 -34.24 85.55 -58.83
N LEU A 20 -33.06 86.07 -58.47
CA LEU A 20 -32.13 85.43 -57.56
C LEU A 20 -32.71 85.34 -56.13
N ALA A 21 -33.39 86.40 -55.67
CA ALA A 21 -34.09 86.39 -54.39
C ALA A 21 -35.21 85.34 -54.34
N VAL A 22 -35.95 85.16 -55.44
CA VAL A 22 -36.98 84.11 -55.56
C VAL A 22 -36.36 82.71 -55.50
N VAL A 23 -35.24 82.47 -56.17
CA VAL A 23 -34.53 81.18 -56.11
C VAL A 23 -34.03 80.87 -54.70
N VAL A 24 -33.49 81.87 -54.00
CA VAL A 24 -33.01 81.71 -52.61
C VAL A 24 -34.18 81.39 -51.68
N ALA A 25 -35.30 82.10 -51.79
CA ALA A 25 -36.52 81.80 -51.04
C ALA A 25 -37.02 80.38 -51.33
N TYR A 26 -37.05 79.97 -52.61
CA TYR A 26 -37.44 78.61 -53.00
C TYR A 26 -36.51 77.53 -52.43
N MET A 27 -35.18 77.78 -52.43
CA MET A 27 -34.22 76.86 -51.80
C MET A 27 -34.43 76.73 -50.30
N LEU A 28 -34.73 77.82 -49.59
CA LEU A 28 -34.98 77.78 -48.15
C LEU A 28 -36.16 76.87 -47.80
N PHE A 29 -37.24 76.89 -48.58
CA PHE A 29 -38.35 75.97 -48.39
C PHE A 29 -37.97 74.50 -48.67
N ARG A 30 -37.17 74.23 -49.71
CA ARG A 30 -36.78 72.85 -50.07
C ARG A 30 -35.84 72.19 -49.04
N ILE A 31 -35.04 72.98 -48.32
CA ILE A 31 -34.09 72.45 -47.33
C ILE A 31 -34.81 71.74 -46.18
N GLU A 32 -35.98 72.22 -45.76
CA GLU A 32 -36.74 71.58 -44.67
C GLU A 32 -37.32 70.22 -45.07
N ASP A 33 -37.82 70.10 -46.29
CA ASP A 33 -38.36 68.85 -46.83
C ASP A 33 -37.25 67.79 -46.98
N GLU A 34 -36.08 68.19 -47.47
CA GLU A 34 -34.94 67.29 -47.62
C GLU A 34 -34.40 66.83 -46.26
N ARG A 35 -34.38 67.72 -45.25
CA ARG A 35 -34.00 67.37 -43.88
C ARG A 35 -34.97 66.35 -43.29
N LYS A 36 -36.28 66.56 -43.42
CA LYS A 36 -37.30 65.61 -42.93
C LYS A 36 -37.17 64.26 -43.64
N PHE A 37 -36.98 64.24 -44.95
CA PHE A 37 -36.78 63.00 -45.71
C PHE A 37 -35.56 62.20 -45.19
N LEU A 38 -34.43 62.87 -44.92
CA LEU A 38 -33.24 62.22 -44.38
C LEU A 38 -33.44 61.72 -42.94
N GLU A 39 -34.16 62.47 -42.11
CA GLU A 39 -34.51 62.04 -40.75
C GLU A 39 -35.42 60.81 -40.76
N ASP A 40 -36.45 60.79 -41.60
CA ASP A 40 -37.35 59.63 -41.76
C ASP A 40 -36.60 58.40 -42.27
N LYS A 41 -35.67 58.58 -43.23
CA LYS A 41 -34.80 57.50 -43.70
C LYS A 41 -33.89 56.98 -42.58
N ARG A 42 -33.30 57.87 -41.77
CA ARG A 42 -32.46 57.47 -40.62
C ARG A 42 -33.26 56.72 -39.57
N ALA A 43 -34.45 57.22 -39.22
CA ALA A 43 -35.35 56.57 -38.27
C ALA A 43 -35.77 55.17 -38.73
N GLY A 44 -36.11 55.03 -40.03
CA GLY A 44 -36.47 53.74 -40.62
C GLY A 44 -35.33 52.70 -40.63
N ILE A 45 -34.07 53.13 -40.74
CA ILE A 45 -32.89 52.25 -40.66
C ILE A 45 -32.67 51.75 -39.23
N GLN A 46 -32.84 52.62 -38.22
CA GLN A 46 -32.65 52.24 -36.82
C GLN A 46 -33.78 51.33 -36.31
N ALA A 47 -35.02 51.58 -36.72
CA ALA A 47 -36.18 50.77 -36.34
C ALA A 47 -36.13 49.32 -36.87
N LYS A 48 -35.40 49.07 -37.98
CA LYS A 48 -35.32 47.75 -38.63
C LYS A 48 -34.18 46.85 -38.12
N LYS A 49 -33.47 47.21 -37.07
CA LYS A 49 -32.47 46.32 -36.47
C LYS A 49 -33.17 45.23 -35.67
N ARG A 50 -33.31 44.04 -36.26
CA ARG A 50 -33.72 42.83 -35.52
C ARG A 50 -32.72 42.62 -34.39
N ALA A 51 -33.21 42.51 -33.16
CA ALA A 51 -32.38 42.15 -32.02
C ALA A 51 -31.67 40.82 -32.32
N TYR A 52 -30.37 40.75 -32.07
CA TYR A 52 -29.62 39.52 -32.25
C TYR A 52 -30.12 38.48 -31.24
N THR A 53 -30.48 37.30 -31.73
CA THR A 53 -30.76 36.16 -30.85
C THR A 53 -29.46 35.79 -30.13
N PRO A 54 -29.43 35.69 -28.80
CA PRO A 54 -28.22 35.31 -28.09
C PRO A 54 -27.80 33.89 -28.49
N LEU A 55 -26.52 33.73 -28.79
CA LEU A 55 -25.92 32.45 -29.16
C LEU A 55 -25.98 31.52 -27.93
N ASN A 56 -26.63 30.36 -28.06
CA ASN A 56 -26.72 29.40 -26.96
C ASN A 56 -25.37 28.68 -26.79
N LEU A 57 -24.63 29.04 -25.74
CA LEU A 57 -23.31 28.48 -25.44
C LEU A 57 -23.35 27.33 -24.41
N SER A 58 -24.54 26.94 -23.93
CA SER A 58 -24.68 25.97 -22.83
C SER A 58 -23.96 24.64 -23.06
N ALA A 59 -23.97 24.11 -24.28
CA ALA A 59 -23.27 22.88 -24.63
C ALA A 59 -21.74 23.01 -24.53
N TYR A 60 -21.20 24.16 -24.94
CA TYR A 60 -19.77 24.44 -24.89
C TYR A 60 -19.30 24.69 -23.46
N GLU A 61 -20.11 25.41 -22.67
CA GLU A 61 -19.85 25.62 -21.25
C GLU A 61 -19.85 24.29 -20.50
N ALA A 62 -20.83 23.41 -20.75
CA ALA A 62 -20.90 22.08 -20.16
C ALA A 62 -19.67 21.22 -20.49
N ALA A 63 -19.22 21.24 -21.75
CA ALA A 63 -18.01 20.56 -22.18
C ALA A 63 -16.75 21.12 -21.50
N LEU A 64 -16.65 22.44 -21.36
CA LEU A 64 -15.54 23.12 -20.68
C LEU A 64 -15.49 22.77 -19.19
N THR A 65 -16.63 22.73 -18.49
CA THR A 65 -16.68 22.30 -17.08
C THR A 65 -16.21 20.86 -16.91
N ARG A 66 -16.60 19.95 -17.81
CA ARG A 66 -16.17 18.55 -17.78
C ARG A 66 -14.66 18.42 -18.05
N ALA A 67 -14.12 19.21 -18.97
CA ALA A 67 -12.68 19.21 -19.26
C ALA A 67 -11.84 19.80 -18.11
N LYS A 68 -12.35 20.82 -17.41
CA LYS A 68 -11.68 21.45 -16.26
C LYS A 68 -11.68 20.58 -15.00
N GLN A 69 -12.57 19.59 -14.92
CA GLN A 69 -12.63 18.63 -13.83
C GLN A 69 -12.21 17.24 -14.34
N PRO A 70 -10.90 16.96 -14.44
CA PRO A 70 -10.46 15.62 -14.82
C PRO A 70 -10.96 14.61 -13.79
N THR A 71 -11.83 13.70 -14.23
CA THR A 71 -12.28 12.58 -13.40
C THR A 71 -11.06 11.75 -13.03
N LYS A 72 -10.77 11.65 -11.74
CA LYS A 72 -9.70 10.79 -11.23
C LYS A 72 -10.13 9.34 -11.40
N LEU A 73 -9.80 8.75 -12.55
CA LEU A 73 -10.03 7.35 -12.85
C LEU A 73 -8.98 6.52 -12.09
N THR A 74 -9.42 5.82 -11.05
CA THR A 74 -8.60 4.82 -10.37
C THR A 74 -8.60 3.55 -11.21
N MET A 75 -7.61 3.42 -12.08
CA MET A 75 -7.45 2.25 -12.98
C MET A 75 -6.80 1.04 -12.29
N SER A 76 -6.44 1.14 -11.00
CA SER A 76 -5.85 0.05 -10.22
C SER A 76 -6.63 -0.19 -8.91
N GLY A 77 -6.93 -1.46 -8.60
CA GLY A 77 -7.64 -1.85 -7.37
C GLY A 77 -8.31 -3.22 -7.48
N PRO A 78 -9.05 -3.69 -6.45
CA PRO A 78 -9.72 -5.00 -6.46
C PRO A 78 -10.84 -5.14 -7.51
N HIS A 79 -11.33 -4.03 -8.06
CA HIS A 79 -12.34 -4.00 -9.12
C HIS A 79 -11.71 -3.45 -10.40
N ASN A 80 -10.96 -4.31 -11.08
CA ASN A 80 -10.25 -3.99 -12.32
C ASN A 80 -11.20 -4.04 -13.52
N VAL A 81 -11.44 -2.91 -14.18
CA VAL A 81 -12.19 -2.85 -15.44
C VAL A 81 -11.31 -3.23 -16.65
N LEU A 82 -9.98 -3.29 -16.47
CA LEU A 82 -8.99 -3.51 -17.53
C LEU A 82 -7.82 -4.45 -17.13
N ASN A 83 -8.00 -5.34 -16.15
CA ASN A 83 -7.00 -6.38 -15.83
C ASN A 83 -7.67 -7.75 -15.95
N PRO A 84 -7.28 -8.61 -16.91
CA PRO A 84 -7.80 -9.97 -16.96
C PRO A 84 -7.45 -10.67 -15.65
N VAL A 85 -8.47 -11.12 -14.92
CA VAL A 85 -8.25 -11.88 -13.70
C VAL A 85 -7.74 -13.27 -14.10
N LEU A 86 -6.59 -13.65 -13.55
CA LEU A 86 -6.00 -14.96 -13.82
C LEU A 86 -6.85 -16.03 -13.10
N TRP A 87 -7.26 -17.03 -13.86
CA TRP A 87 -7.89 -18.22 -13.33
C TRP A 87 -6.86 -19.34 -13.35
N GLN A 88 -6.68 -20.01 -12.22
CA GLN A 88 -5.79 -21.14 -12.10
C GLN A 88 -6.60 -22.38 -11.72
N GLU A 89 -6.33 -23.50 -12.38
CA GLU A 89 -6.93 -24.78 -12.06
C GLU A 89 -6.11 -25.45 -10.96
N ARG A 90 -6.79 -25.93 -9.92
CA ARG A 90 -6.19 -26.76 -8.88
C ARG A 90 -5.96 -28.18 -9.38
N PRO A 91 -5.14 -28.97 -8.68
CA PRO A 91 -5.02 -30.41 -8.95
C PRO A 91 -6.35 -31.17 -8.88
N ASP A 92 -7.35 -30.64 -8.17
CA ASP A 92 -8.70 -31.20 -8.04
C ASP A 92 -9.67 -30.81 -9.19
N GLY A 93 -9.21 -30.03 -10.18
CA GLY A 93 -10.03 -29.53 -11.30
C GLY A 93 -10.88 -28.31 -10.98
N THR A 94 -10.85 -27.79 -9.75
CA THR A 94 -11.55 -26.55 -9.37
C THR A 94 -10.76 -25.32 -9.82
N ARG A 95 -11.46 -24.25 -10.22
CA ARG A 95 -10.83 -23.01 -10.68
C ARG A 95 -10.80 -21.96 -9.58
N ILE A 96 -9.62 -21.45 -9.26
CA ILE A 96 -9.41 -20.35 -8.32
C ILE A 96 -9.23 -19.05 -9.12
N LYS A 97 -9.95 -18.01 -8.70
CA LYS A 97 -9.81 -16.66 -9.20
C LYS A 97 -8.69 -15.95 -8.43
N VAL A 98 -7.60 -15.61 -9.09
CA VAL A 98 -6.44 -14.92 -8.48
C VAL A 98 -6.61 -13.41 -8.63
N VAL A 99 -7.03 -12.73 -7.56
CA VAL A 99 -7.34 -11.29 -7.58
C VAL A 99 -6.18 -10.44 -7.05
N THR A 100 -5.51 -10.91 -6.00
CA THR A 100 -4.45 -10.17 -5.30
C THR A 100 -3.06 -10.80 -5.48
N GLY A 101 -3.00 -12.06 -5.93
CA GLY A 101 -1.75 -12.80 -6.12
C GLY A 101 -1.28 -13.51 -4.84
N THR A 102 -2.04 -13.42 -3.75
CA THR A 102 -1.80 -14.18 -2.51
C THR A 102 -2.70 -15.40 -2.38
N GLU A 103 -3.65 -15.59 -3.31
CA GLU A 103 -4.56 -16.74 -3.33
C GLU A 103 -3.88 -18.03 -3.82
N VAL A 104 -2.67 -17.91 -4.37
CA VAL A 104 -1.85 -19.02 -4.88
C VAL A 104 -0.38 -18.83 -4.48
N GLY A 105 0.39 -19.92 -4.48
CA GLY A 105 1.81 -19.91 -4.12
C GLY A 105 2.03 -19.69 -2.61
N PRO A 106 3.20 -19.17 -2.19
CA PRO A 106 3.57 -19.14 -0.78
C PRO A 106 2.66 -18.26 0.07
N GLY A 107 2.00 -17.25 -0.51
CA GLY A 107 1.06 -16.36 0.20
C GLY A 107 -0.26 -17.02 0.61
N ALA A 108 -0.62 -18.14 -0.03
CA ALA A 108 -1.84 -18.89 0.30
C ALA A 108 -1.63 -19.94 1.40
N ALA A 109 -0.38 -20.14 1.83
CA ALA A 109 -0.09 -21.02 2.95
C ALA A 109 -0.45 -20.33 4.28
N VAL A 110 -0.99 -21.10 5.21
CA VAL A 110 -1.48 -20.62 6.51
C VAL A 110 -0.67 -21.29 7.62
N VAL A 111 -0.15 -20.48 8.53
CA VAL A 111 0.53 -20.97 9.73
C VAL A 111 -0.53 -21.43 10.73
N ALA A 112 -0.59 -22.74 10.98
CA ALA A 112 -1.58 -23.36 11.86
C ALA A 112 -1.19 -23.22 13.35
N ASN A 113 0.09 -23.40 13.66
CA ASN A 113 0.61 -23.30 15.03
C ASN A 113 2.09 -22.89 15.01
N ILE A 114 2.52 -22.14 16.02
CA ILE A 114 3.93 -21.89 16.34
C ILE A 114 4.15 -22.27 17.81
N THR A 115 5.07 -23.21 18.05
CA THR A 115 5.42 -23.69 19.39
C THR A 115 6.89 -23.37 19.70
N PRO A 116 7.20 -22.75 20.86
CA PRO A 116 8.58 -22.49 21.25
C PRO A 116 9.31 -23.80 21.57
N LEU A 117 10.57 -23.89 21.14
CA LEU A 117 11.50 -24.97 21.47
C LEU A 117 12.47 -24.47 22.53
N ARG A 118 12.47 -25.17 23.67
CA ARG A 118 13.17 -24.75 24.88
C ARG A 118 14.43 -25.56 25.15
N THR A 119 15.39 -24.91 25.79
CA THR A 119 16.43 -25.57 26.57
C THR A 119 16.04 -25.53 28.04
N ILE A 120 16.02 -26.70 28.67
CA ILE A 120 15.60 -26.88 30.06
C ILE A 120 16.75 -27.54 30.81
N ILE A 121 17.18 -26.92 31.92
CA ILE A 121 18.20 -27.46 32.82
C ILE A 121 17.59 -27.56 34.21
N SER A 122 17.59 -28.76 34.78
CA SER A 122 16.85 -29.09 36.01
C SER A 122 17.70 -29.92 36.96
N LEU A 123 17.48 -29.75 38.27
CA LEU A 123 18.10 -30.59 39.29
C LEU A 123 17.22 -31.82 39.52
N GLU A 124 17.70 -32.98 39.06
CA GLU A 124 16.94 -34.24 39.04
C GLU A 124 17.15 -35.07 40.31
N GLY A 125 18.31 -34.95 40.95
CA GLY A 125 18.66 -35.78 42.09
C GLY A 125 19.95 -35.33 42.76
N ILE A 126 20.08 -35.70 44.02
CA ILE A 126 21.25 -35.42 44.86
C ILE A 126 21.73 -36.76 45.41
N SER A 127 23.03 -37.01 45.32
CA SER A 127 23.68 -38.23 45.80
C SER A 127 24.95 -37.84 46.56
N GLY A 128 24.81 -37.57 47.85
CA GLY A 128 25.89 -37.05 48.69
C GLY A 128 26.35 -35.68 48.17
N THR A 129 27.61 -35.56 47.77
CA THR A 129 28.20 -34.34 47.20
C THR A 129 28.10 -34.25 45.67
N SER A 130 27.35 -35.17 45.04
CA SER A 130 27.16 -35.22 43.58
C SER A 130 25.72 -34.92 43.21
N TYR A 131 25.54 -34.16 42.12
CA TYR A 131 24.25 -33.69 41.64
C TYR A 131 23.95 -34.26 40.26
N HIS A 132 22.72 -34.72 40.08
CA HIS A 132 22.18 -35.15 38.80
C HIS A 132 21.45 -33.99 38.16
N VAL A 133 21.96 -33.50 37.05
CA VAL A 133 21.35 -32.40 36.30
C VAL A 133 20.75 -32.96 35.01
N GLY A 134 19.46 -32.74 34.84
CA GLY A 134 18.71 -33.08 33.63
C GLY A 134 18.78 -31.95 32.61
N ILE A 135 19.07 -32.30 31.35
CA ILE A 135 19.18 -31.37 30.24
C ILE A 135 18.21 -31.81 29.13
N VAL A 136 17.36 -30.91 28.67
CA VAL A 136 16.51 -31.10 27.49
C VAL A 136 16.81 -29.99 26.50
N ARG A 137 17.11 -30.33 25.24
CA ARG A 137 17.35 -29.36 24.16
C ARG A 137 16.36 -29.58 23.02
N GLU A 138 15.15 -29.04 23.15
CA GLU A 138 14.09 -29.24 22.16
C GLU A 138 14.51 -28.73 20.76
N ALA A 139 15.32 -27.67 20.71
CA ALA A 139 15.85 -27.07 19.48
C ALA A 139 17.00 -27.89 18.82
N SER A 140 17.56 -28.90 19.49
CA SER A 140 18.72 -29.63 18.96
C SER A 140 18.40 -30.33 17.63
N ARG A 141 19.37 -30.31 16.69
CA ARG A 141 19.29 -31.10 15.45
C ARG A 141 19.36 -32.61 15.72
N ILE A 142 19.94 -33.02 16.85
CA ILE A 142 20.11 -34.41 17.25
C ILE A 142 18.87 -34.86 18.04
N PRO A 143 18.07 -35.83 17.56
CA PRO A 143 16.83 -36.24 18.25
C PRO A 143 17.02 -36.76 19.67
N ALA A 144 18.15 -37.40 19.96
CA ALA A 144 18.46 -37.93 21.30
C ALA A 144 18.60 -36.84 22.36
N GLU A 145 19.08 -35.64 21.99
CA GLU A 145 19.25 -34.50 22.91
C GLU A 145 17.95 -33.74 23.19
N ARG A 146 16.90 -34.00 22.41
CA ARG A 146 15.55 -33.45 22.63
C ARG A 146 14.82 -34.16 23.77
N LYS A 147 15.33 -35.31 24.21
CA LYS A 147 14.88 -36.02 25.41
C LYS A 147 15.82 -35.66 26.57
N MET A 148 15.35 -35.88 27.79
CA MET A 148 16.16 -35.59 28.97
C MET A 148 17.42 -36.45 29.00
N VAL A 149 18.57 -35.78 29.02
CA VAL A 149 19.88 -36.37 29.26
C VAL A 149 20.32 -36.00 30.67
N LYS A 150 20.64 -37.01 31.49
CA LYS A 150 21.13 -36.80 32.84
C LYS A 150 22.66 -36.74 32.84
N ARG A 151 23.22 -35.73 33.47
CA ARG A 151 24.67 -35.58 33.69
C ARG A 151 24.95 -35.46 35.18
N TYR A 152 26.06 -36.06 35.57
CA TYR A 152 26.55 -36.07 36.94
C TYR A 152 27.58 -34.97 37.09
N ILE A 153 27.50 -34.20 38.17
CA ILE A 153 28.50 -33.19 38.49
C ILE A 153 28.71 -33.05 39.99
N SER A 154 29.94 -32.77 40.39
CA SER A 154 30.32 -32.41 41.77
C SER A 154 31.34 -31.27 41.72
N THR A 155 31.61 -30.63 42.85
CA THR A 155 32.53 -29.48 42.94
C THR A 155 33.94 -29.80 42.44
N ASN A 156 34.36 -31.07 42.54
CA ASN A 156 35.69 -31.53 42.11
C ASN A 156 35.65 -32.28 40.76
N SER A 157 34.48 -32.36 40.12
CA SER A 157 34.34 -33.03 38.82
C SER A 157 34.87 -32.14 37.70
N PRO A 158 35.47 -32.71 36.64
CA PRO A 158 35.73 -31.95 35.42
C PRO A 158 34.42 -31.41 34.85
N LYS A 159 34.51 -30.27 34.15
CA LYS A 159 33.37 -29.71 33.41
C LYS A 159 32.81 -30.75 32.43
N THR A 160 31.49 -30.77 32.30
CA THR A 160 30.84 -31.59 31.27
C THR A 160 30.83 -30.84 29.94
N ASP A 161 30.48 -31.53 28.85
CA ASP A 161 30.26 -30.91 27.53
C ASP A 161 29.21 -29.78 27.54
N PHE A 162 28.37 -29.71 28.57
CA PHE A 162 27.21 -28.83 28.65
C PHE A 162 27.37 -27.70 29.68
N PHE A 163 27.96 -28.00 30.83
CA PHE A 163 28.15 -27.02 31.88
C PHE A 163 29.26 -27.42 32.88
N ALA A 164 29.71 -26.44 33.65
CA ALA A 164 30.56 -26.62 34.83
C ALA A 164 29.81 -26.17 36.09
N LEU A 165 30.01 -26.84 37.21
CA LEU A 165 29.46 -26.42 38.50
C LEU A 165 30.42 -25.40 39.10
N LYS A 166 29.96 -24.15 39.29
CA LYS A 166 30.75 -23.09 39.91
C LYS A 166 30.57 -23.04 41.40
N GLU A 167 29.33 -23.14 41.85
CA GLU A 167 28.99 -22.94 43.26
C GLU A 167 27.78 -23.78 43.64
N VAL A 168 27.78 -24.26 44.89
CA VAL A 168 26.64 -24.90 45.54
C VAL A 168 26.20 -23.95 46.65
N LYS A 169 24.95 -23.51 46.61
CA LYS A 169 24.36 -22.68 47.66
C LYS A 169 23.63 -23.57 48.65
N GLY A 170 23.97 -23.41 49.93
CA GLY A 170 23.42 -24.21 51.02
C GLY A 170 24.18 -25.50 51.31
N PRO A 171 23.61 -26.40 52.13
CA PRO A 171 24.21 -27.69 52.48
C PRO A 171 24.44 -28.57 51.25
N ALA A 172 25.58 -29.28 51.19
CA ALA A 172 25.94 -30.10 50.02
C ALA A 172 25.01 -31.31 49.80
N ASP A 173 24.43 -31.83 50.88
CA ASP A 173 23.47 -32.93 50.88
C ASP A 173 22.03 -32.47 50.56
N ASN A 174 21.75 -31.17 50.70
CA ASN A 174 20.47 -30.57 50.33
C ASN A 174 20.66 -29.11 49.86
N PRO A 175 21.14 -28.90 48.63
CA PRO A 175 21.44 -27.57 48.12
C PRO A 175 20.16 -26.77 47.89
N GLU A 176 20.19 -25.49 48.28
CA GLU A 176 19.13 -24.53 47.95
C GLU A 176 19.16 -24.17 46.47
N ALA A 177 20.37 -24.09 45.90
CA ALA A 177 20.57 -23.85 44.48
C ALA A 177 21.96 -24.31 44.01
N LEU A 178 22.07 -24.63 42.73
CA LEU A 178 23.33 -24.89 42.04
C LEU A 178 23.58 -23.76 41.03
N VAL A 179 24.79 -23.22 41.03
CA VAL A 179 25.24 -22.22 40.07
C VAL A 179 26.09 -22.92 39.02
N LEU A 180 25.56 -22.96 37.79
CA LEU A 180 26.18 -23.64 36.65
C LEU A 180 26.68 -22.61 35.64
N GLU A 181 27.88 -22.80 35.13
CA GLU A 181 28.38 -22.09 33.96
C GLU A 181 28.08 -22.91 32.71
N LEU A 182 27.34 -22.33 31.77
CA LEU A 182 26.98 -22.98 30.51
C LEU A 182 28.16 -23.00 29.54
N SER A 183 28.34 -24.12 28.86
CA SER A 183 29.32 -24.24 27.77
C SER A 183 28.79 -23.63 26.47
N GLU A 184 29.69 -23.46 25.50
CA GLU A 184 29.37 -23.04 24.12
C GLU A 184 28.35 -23.96 23.43
N ARG A 185 28.23 -25.21 23.89
CA ARG A 185 27.24 -26.16 23.37
C ARG A 185 25.82 -25.81 23.76
N LEU A 186 25.64 -25.12 24.89
CA LEU A 186 24.34 -24.66 25.38
C LEU A 186 24.10 -23.18 25.15
N SER A 187 25.13 -22.34 25.12
CA SER A 187 24.99 -20.89 25.01
C SER A 187 26.16 -20.29 24.25
N GLU A 188 25.91 -19.38 23.30
CA GLU A 188 26.96 -18.70 22.53
C GLU A 188 27.90 -17.89 23.45
N THR A 189 27.39 -17.41 24.58
CA THR A 189 28.15 -16.77 25.65
C THR A 189 28.26 -17.71 26.85
N GLN A 190 29.42 -17.69 27.53
CA GLN A 190 29.62 -18.37 28.83
C GLN A 190 28.78 -17.68 29.92
N GLU A 191 27.50 -18.02 29.93
CA GLU A 191 26.51 -17.53 30.89
C GLU A 191 26.53 -18.38 32.16
N THR A 192 26.30 -17.75 33.30
CA THR A 192 26.13 -18.47 34.57
C THR A 192 24.66 -18.47 34.97
N VAL A 193 24.09 -19.65 35.17
CA VAL A 193 22.67 -19.86 35.51
C VAL A 193 22.54 -20.49 36.88
N THR A 194 21.46 -20.16 37.59
CA THR A 194 21.15 -20.74 38.89
C THR A 194 19.94 -21.64 38.75
N ILE A 195 20.05 -22.90 39.18
CA ILE A 195 18.96 -23.87 39.21
C ILE A 195 18.69 -24.34 40.64
N ALA A 196 17.44 -24.69 40.93
CA ALA A 196 17.04 -25.31 42.19
C ALA A 196 16.06 -26.45 41.92
N LYS A 197 15.74 -27.26 42.94
CA LYS A 197 14.84 -28.41 42.83
C LYS A 197 13.50 -28.07 42.15
N ASP A 198 12.91 -26.94 42.53
CA ASP A 198 11.62 -26.48 41.98
C ASP A 198 11.77 -25.29 41.01
N ARG A 199 13.01 -24.93 40.65
CA ARG A 199 13.31 -23.81 39.74
C ARG A 199 14.30 -24.27 38.68
N PRO A 200 13.83 -24.95 37.62
CA PRO A 200 14.64 -25.24 36.45
C PRO A 200 14.95 -23.94 35.70
N PHE A 201 16.09 -23.92 35.02
CA PHE A 201 16.38 -22.91 34.02
C PHE A 201 15.67 -23.27 32.72
N ILE A 202 14.92 -22.32 32.15
CA ILE A 202 14.18 -22.49 30.91
C ILE A 202 14.49 -21.30 30.00
N ARG A 203 14.96 -21.59 28.79
CA ARG A 203 15.21 -20.57 27.76
C ARG A 203 14.59 -21.00 26.44
N ASN A 204 13.97 -20.06 25.74
CA ASN A 204 13.46 -20.29 24.38
C ASN A 204 14.62 -20.10 23.40
N ASP A 205 15.00 -21.16 22.69
CA ASP A 205 16.14 -21.13 21.76
C ASP A 205 15.69 -21.07 20.29
N ALA A 206 14.54 -21.67 19.96
CA ALA A 206 14.03 -21.71 18.60
C ALA A 206 12.50 -21.88 18.60
N TYR A 207 11.92 -22.01 17.42
CA TYR A 207 10.49 -22.27 17.23
C TYR A 207 10.30 -23.44 16.27
N THR A 208 9.15 -24.11 16.39
CA THR A 208 8.66 -25.05 15.40
C THR A 208 7.29 -24.59 14.95
N ALA A 209 6.95 -24.84 13.68
CA ALA A 209 5.70 -24.40 13.11
C ALA A 209 4.99 -25.54 12.36
N ASP A 210 3.67 -25.48 12.39
CA ASP A 210 2.81 -26.27 11.53
C ASP A 210 2.27 -25.36 10.42
N LEU A 211 2.41 -25.80 9.17
CA LEU A 211 2.03 -25.04 7.97
C LEU A 211 1.01 -25.85 7.17
N LYS A 212 -0.05 -25.18 6.71
CA LYS A 212 -1.08 -25.77 5.86
C LYS A 212 -1.11 -25.05 4.52
N TYR A 213 -1.25 -25.81 3.44
CA TYR A 213 -1.42 -25.28 2.10
C TYR A 213 -2.66 -25.92 1.46
N ASP A 214 -3.80 -25.24 1.63
CA ASP A 214 -5.13 -25.74 1.23
C ASP A 214 -5.31 -25.88 -0.30
N VAL A 215 -4.50 -25.16 -1.09
CA VAL A 215 -4.58 -25.22 -2.55
C VAL A 215 -4.23 -26.62 -3.07
N GLU A 216 -3.26 -27.30 -2.44
CA GLU A 216 -2.88 -28.68 -2.79
C GLU A 216 -3.25 -29.69 -1.70
N GLY A 217 -3.97 -29.27 -0.66
CA GLY A 217 -4.33 -30.11 0.48
C GLY A 217 -3.12 -30.58 1.30
N LEU A 218 -2.00 -29.86 1.26
CA LEU A 218 -0.76 -30.25 1.92
C LEU A 218 -0.73 -29.75 3.36
N THR A 219 -0.16 -30.57 4.25
CA THR A 219 0.08 -30.21 5.64
C THR A 219 1.51 -30.59 6.02
N PHE A 220 2.23 -29.62 6.57
CA PHE A 220 3.60 -29.77 7.03
C PHE A 220 3.61 -29.57 8.54
N ASN A 221 3.98 -30.62 9.27
CA ASN A 221 3.96 -30.61 10.73
C ASN A 221 5.38 -30.52 11.28
N ARG A 222 5.53 -29.81 12.40
CA ARG A 222 6.76 -29.71 13.18
C ARG A 222 7.97 -29.24 12.35
N LEU A 223 7.73 -28.31 11.43
CA LEU A 223 8.78 -27.67 10.66
C LEU A 223 9.75 -26.96 11.59
N ARG A 224 11.02 -26.95 11.21
CA ARG A 224 12.12 -26.28 11.90
C ARG A 224 12.86 -25.35 10.96
N ASP A 225 13.65 -24.45 11.55
CA ASP A 225 14.53 -23.58 10.79
C ASP A 225 15.49 -24.36 9.88
N GLY A 226 15.47 -24.00 8.60
CA GLY A 226 16.25 -24.62 7.55
C GLY A 226 15.58 -25.83 6.88
N ASP A 227 14.40 -26.27 7.35
CA ASP A 227 13.63 -27.29 6.65
C ASP A 227 13.22 -26.80 5.25
N THR A 228 13.01 -27.74 4.34
CA THR A 228 12.51 -27.46 2.99
C THR A 228 11.09 -27.98 2.86
N VAL A 229 10.20 -27.14 2.32
CA VAL A 229 8.85 -27.52 1.94
C VAL A 229 8.65 -27.28 0.44
N SER A 230 7.89 -28.14 -0.21
CA SER A 230 7.66 -28.08 -1.66
C SER A 230 6.16 -28.03 -1.91
N PHE A 231 5.69 -27.00 -2.60
CA PHE A 231 4.30 -26.83 -3.00
C PHE A 231 4.21 -25.73 -4.08
N GLY A 232 3.13 -25.71 -4.87
CA GLY A 232 2.98 -24.73 -5.95
C GLY A 232 4.05 -24.86 -7.05
N GLY A 233 4.66 -26.04 -7.18
CA GLY A 233 5.73 -26.31 -8.14
C GLY A 233 7.10 -25.73 -7.77
N GLU A 234 7.29 -25.26 -6.53
CA GLU A 234 8.54 -24.67 -6.06
C GLU A 234 8.94 -25.17 -4.66
N ASP A 235 10.24 -25.13 -4.40
CA ASP A 235 10.82 -25.44 -3.09
C ASP A 235 11.10 -24.17 -2.30
N TYR A 236 10.73 -24.19 -1.02
CA TYR A 236 10.92 -23.09 -0.07
C TYR A 236 11.77 -23.53 1.11
N SER A 237 12.73 -22.70 1.50
CA SER A 237 13.43 -22.80 2.78
C SER A 237 12.62 -22.10 3.87
N VAL A 238 12.50 -22.74 5.02
CA VAL A 238 11.68 -22.29 6.15
C VAL A 238 12.55 -21.58 7.20
N GLU A 239 12.15 -20.38 7.60
CA GLU A 239 12.68 -19.65 8.77
C GLU A 239 11.51 -19.27 9.68
N ILE A 240 11.61 -19.56 10.97
CA ILE A 240 10.51 -19.47 11.93
C ILE A 240 10.86 -18.45 13.00
N LYS A 241 9.96 -17.48 13.18
CA LYS A 241 9.99 -16.49 14.25
C LYS A 241 8.84 -16.74 15.22
N ALA A 242 8.83 -16.01 16.33
CA ALA A 242 7.78 -16.14 17.34
C ALA A 242 6.37 -15.86 16.78
N ASP A 243 6.26 -14.96 15.80
CA ASP A 243 5.00 -14.45 15.26
C ASP A 243 4.80 -14.74 13.77
N ALA A 244 5.76 -15.38 13.10
CA ALA A 244 5.70 -15.56 11.66
C ALA A 244 6.56 -16.72 11.16
N VAL A 245 6.18 -17.25 10.00
CA VAL A 245 6.99 -18.17 9.20
C VAL A 245 7.39 -17.45 7.91
N ILE A 246 8.67 -17.49 7.59
CA ILE A 246 9.24 -16.89 6.39
C ILE A 246 9.60 -18.02 5.43
N LEU A 247 9.00 -17.99 4.24
CA LEU A 247 9.28 -18.91 3.16
C LEU A 247 10.16 -18.21 2.13
N SER A 248 11.38 -18.72 1.94
CA SER A 248 12.32 -18.21 0.94
C SER A 248 12.36 -19.18 -0.24
N ALA A 249 11.96 -18.70 -1.43
CA ALA A 249 12.02 -19.51 -2.64
C ALA A 249 13.45 -19.97 -2.90
N LYS A 250 13.67 -21.21 -3.36
CA LYS A 250 15.02 -21.67 -3.72
C LYS A 250 15.44 -21.23 -5.12
N SER A 251 14.48 -21.01 -6.03
CA SER A 251 14.79 -20.57 -7.40
C SER A 251 15.06 -19.06 -7.50
N SER A 252 14.67 -18.29 -6.49
CA SER A 252 14.76 -16.82 -6.49
C SER A 252 15.06 -16.27 -5.10
N THR A 253 15.41 -14.98 -5.00
CA THR A 253 15.62 -14.32 -3.70
C THR A 253 14.31 -13.85 -3.05
N LYS A 254 13.14 -14.25 -3.57
CA LYS A 254 11.84 -13.84 -3.04
C LYS A 254 11.58 -14.49 -1.69
N ARG A 255 11.16 -13.68 -0.72
CA ARG A 255 10.79 -14.10 0.63
C ARG A 255 9.35 -13.71 0.90
N THR A 256 8.57 -14.64 1.42
CA THR A 256 7.16 -14.45 1.78
C THR A 256 7.03 -14.61 3.28
N ILE A 257 6.38 -13.65 3.94
CA ILE A 257 6.19 -13.65 5.39
C ILE A 257 4.74 -14.01 5.69
N LEU A 258 4.54 -15.12 6.38
CA LEU A 258 3.25 -15.63 6.83
C LEU A 258 3.10 -15.33 8.31
N LYS A 259 2.21 -14.40 8.65
CA LYS A 259 1.98 -14.02 10.05
C LYS A 259 1.12 -15.07 10.75
N TYR A 260 1.54 -15.46 11.94
CA TYR A 260 0.76 -16.30 12.84
C TYR A 260 -0.25 -15.45 13.63
N GLY A 261 -1.47 -15.94 13.80
CA GLY A 261 -2.51 -15.24 14.56
C GLY A 261 -3.24 -14.10 13.83
N LYS A 262 -2.99 -13.88 12.53
CA LYS A 262 -3.95 -13.12 11.72
C LYS A 262 -5.16 -14.01 11.43
N SER A 263 -6.24 -13.81 12.19
CA SER A 263 -7.56 -14.08 11.64
C SER A 263 -7.69 -13.25 10.38
N ASN A 264 -7.90 -13.90 9.24
CA ASN A 264 -8.54 -13.23 8.11
C ASN A 264 -9.95 -12.80 8.51
#